data_AF-A0A7D5K0K5-F1
#
_entry.id   AF-A0A7D5K0K5-F1
#
_cell.length_a   1.000
_cell.length_b   1.000
_cell.length_c   1.000
_cell.angle_alpha   90.00
_cell.angle_beta   90.00
_cell.angle_gamma   90.00
#
_symmetry.space_group_name_H-M   'P 1'
#
loop_
_entity.id
_entity.type
_entity.pdbx_description
1 polymer ?
#
loop_
_entity_poly.entity_id
_entity_poly.type
_entity_poly.pdbx_seq_one_letter_code
_entity_poly.pdbx_strand_id
1 'polypeptide(L)' 'MTVLSFDETGVDVVYEGTEFRLEKSLVEEAIGKSYVDVTDHEVLKIVEEDPSLSGEPRRVGDIL' A
#
# COMPACT_ATOMS: atom_id res chain seq x y z
N MET A 1 -10.08 10.30 2.17
CA MET A 1 -9.18 10.33 0.99
C MET A 1 -7.86 9.77 1.46
N THR A 2 -7.55 8.56 1.00
CA THR A 2 -6.38 7.80 1.47
C THR A 2 -5.24 8.05 0.50
N VAL A 3 -4.08 8.44 1.02
CA VAL A 3 -2.88 8.66 0.20
C VAL A 3 -1.86 7.60 0.56
N LEU A 4 -1.38 6.88 -0.46
CA LEU A 4 -0.29 5.93 -0.34
C LEU A 4 0.93 6.48 -1.07
N SER A 5 2.05 6.54 -0.38
CA SER A 5 3.35 6.89 -0.96
C SER A 5 4.28 5.70 -0.79
N PHE A 6 4.79 5.17 -1.90
CA PHE A 6 5.62 3.97 -1.92
C PHE A 6 7.10 4.33 -2.03
N ASP A 7 7.94 3.67 -1.25
CA ASP A 7 9.39 3.78 -1.30
C ASP A 7 10.07 2.39 -1.16
N GLU A 8 11.39 2.31 -1.37
CA GLU A 8 12.15 1.04 -1.36
C GLU A 8 12.09 0.27 -0.03
N THR A 9 11.74 0.96 1.06
CA THR A 9 11.72 0.44 2.43
C THR A 9 10.30 0.26 3.01
N GLY A 10 9.26 0.80 2.37
CA GLY A 10 7.88 0.65 2.82
C GLY A 10 6.89 1.62 2.18
N VAL A 11 5.71 1.73 2.78
CA VAL A 11 4.61 2.60 2.33
C VAL A 11 4.24 3.58 3.42
N ASP A 12 4.30 4.87 3.13
CA ASP A 12 3.69 5.90 3.96
C ASP A 12 2.21 6.03 3.63
N VAL A 13 1.39 5.91 4.65
CA VAL A 13 -0.07 5.89 4.56
C VAL A 13 -0.63 7.09 5.30
N VAL A 14 -1.46 7.86 4.61
CA VAL A 14 -2.27 8.92 5.21
C VAL A 14 -3.74 8.54 5.11
N TYR A 15 -4.32 8.13 6.24
CA TYR A 15 -5.72 7.70 6.34
C TYR A 15 -6.45 8.55 7.39
N GLU A 16 -7.52 9.23 7.00
CA GLU A 16 -8.34 10.08 7.88
C GLU A 16 -7.55 11.09 8.75
N GLY A 17 -6.43 11.60 8.22
CA GLY A 17 -5.54 12.53 8.95
C GLY A 17 -4.59 11.84 9.95
N THR A 18 -4.57 10.51 9.97
CA THR A 18 -3.56 9.69 10.65
C THR A 18 -2.49 9.30 9.65
N GLU A 19 -1.25 9.67 9.96
CA GLU A 19 -0.08 9.33 9.17
C GLU A 19 0.67 8.21 9.87
N PHE A 20 0.88 7.11 9.16
CA PHE A 20 1.66 5.98 9.66
C PHE A 20 2.40 5.30 8.53
N ARG A 21 3.45 4.57 8.89
CA ARG A 21 4.30 3.87 7.93
C ARG A 21 4.11 2.38 8.05
N LEU A 22 3.83 1.74 6.93
CA LEU A 22 3.86 0.29 6.78
C LEU A 22 5.25 -0.10 6.28
N GLU A 23 6.01 -0.80 7.11
CA GLU A 23 7.29 -1.34 6.69
C GLU A 23 7.09 -2.37 5.57
N LYS A 24 8.03 -2.40 4.63
CA LYS A 24 8.05 -3.39 3.55
C LYS A 24 7.78 -4.81 4.06
N SER A 25 8.47 -5.23 5.11
CA SER A 25 8.31 -6.58 5.67
C SER A 25 6.89 -6.86 6.17
N LEU A 26 6.24 -5.89 6.80
CA LEU A 26 4.85 -6.03 7.25
C LEU A 26 3.89 -6.19 6.08
N VAL A 27 4.10 -5.44 4.99
CA VAL A 27 3.30 -5.55 3.77
C VAL A 27 3.50 -6.91 3.10
N GLU A 28 4.76 -7.36 3.01
CA GLU A 28 5.11 -8.67 2.44
C GLU A 28 4.51 -9.83 3.24
N GLU A 29 4.54 -9.75 4.58
CA GLU A 29 3.94 -10.75 5.47
C GLU A 29 2.42 -10.74 5.41
N ALA A 30 1.79 -9.56 5.38
CA ALA A 30 0.34 -9.43 5.33
C ALA A 30 -0.26 -9.97 4.02
N ILE A 31 0.43 -9.76 2.90
CA ILE A 31 -0.04 -10.17 1.57
C ILE A 31 0.49 -11.56 1.18
N GLY A 32 1.64 -11.96 1.73
CA GLY A 32 2.35 -13.18 1.34
C GLY A 32 3.02 -13.08 -0.03
N LYS A 33 3.40 -11.87 -0.45
CA LYS A 33 4.04 -11.58 -1.75
C LYS A 33 5.25 -10.67 -1.55
N SER A 34 6.17 -10.70 -2.51
CA SER A 34 7.26 -9.72 -2.58
C SER A 34 6.70 -8.31 -2.72
N TYR A 35 7.31 -7.36 -2.04
CA TYR A 35 6.84 -5.97 -1.99
C TYR A 35 6.71 -5.33 -3.38
N VAL A 36 7.62 -5.65 -4.29
CA VAL A 36 7.59 -5.16 -5.68
C VAL A 36 6.41 -5.72 -6.49
N ASP A 37 5.87 -6.87 -6.10
CA ASP A 37 4.73 -7.53 -6.75
C ASP A 37 3.38 -7.17 -6.10
N VAL A 38 3.41 -6.52 -4.93
CA VAL A 38 2.24 -6.00 -4.25
C VAL A 38 1.62 -4.87 -5.08
N THR A 39 0.30 -4.77 -5.08
CA THR A 39 -0.42 -3.66 -5.70
C THR A 39 -0.87 -2.60 -4.70
N ASP A 40 -1.01 -1.36 -5.17
CA ASP A 40 -1.54 -0.26 -4.35
C ASP A 40 -2.93 -0.58 -3.77
N HIS A 41 -3.76 -1.31 -4.53
CA HIS A 41 -5.07 -1.77 -4.10
C HIS A 41 -5.00 -2.81 -2.97
N GLU A 42 -4.00 -3.69 -2.97
CA GLU A 42 -3.81 -4.65 -1.87
C GLU A 42 -3.38 -3.94 -0.60
N VAL A 43 -2.50 -2.93 -0.70
CA VAL A 43 -2.11 -2.11 0.46
C VAL A 43 -3.29 -1.29 0.97
N LEU A 44 -4.08 -0.70 0.08
CA LEU A 44 -5.32 0.01 0.46
C LEU A 44 -6.26 -0.89 1.26
N LYS A 45 -6.42 -2.18 0.87
CA LYS A 45 -7.27 -3.14 1.59
C LYS A 45 -6.77 -3.53 2.98
N ILE A 46 -5.48 -3.34 3.27
CA ILE A 46 -4.91 -3.53 4.61
C ILE A 46 -5.26 -2.35 5.52
N VAL A 47 -5.31 -1.15 4.94
CA VAL A 47 -5.53 0.12 5.64
C VAL A 47 -7.03 0.39 5.83
N GLU A 48 -7.82 0.16 4.79
CA GLU A 48 -9.24 0.48 4.69
C GLU A 48 -9.98 -0.77 4.20
N GLU A 49 -11.01 -1.22 4.92
CA GLU A 49 -11.75 -2.46 4.59
C GLU A 49 -12.50 -2.36 3.25
N ASP A 50 -13.04 -1.18 2.92
CA ASP A 50 -13.78 -0.91 1.69
C ASP A 50 -13.24 0.35 0.99
N PRO A 51 -12.00 0.29 0.45
CA PRO A 51 -11.39 1.44 -0.18
C PRO A 51 -12.16 1.79 -1.45
N SER A 52 -12.36 3.08 -1.69
CA SER A 52 -12.85 3.58 -2.96
C SER A 52 -11.77 3.43 -4.04
N LEU A 53 -11.60 2.20 -4.51
CA LEU A 53 -10.66 1.82 -5.56
C LEU A 53 -11.10 2.49 -6.87
N SER A 54 -10.28 3.40 -7.39
CA SER A 54 -10.52 4.06 -8.68
C SER A 54 -9.31 3.85 -9.58
N GLY A 55 -9.55 3.30 -10.78
CA GLY A 55 -8.51 2.98 -11.75
C GLY A 55 -8.13 1.50 -11.77
N GLU A 56 -7.02 1.19 -12.44
CA GLU A 56 -6.43 -0.14 -12.49
C GLU A 56 -5.38 -0.30 -11.39
N PRO A 57 -5.29 -1.48 -10.74
CA PRO A 57 -4.25 -1.76 -9.74
C PRO A 57 -2.87 -1.69 -10.39
N ARG A 58 -1.95 -0.97 -9.74
CA ARG A 58 -0.56 -0.82 -10.16
C ARG A 58 0.35 -1.48 -9.15
N ARG A 59 1.39 -2.16 -9.63
CA ARG A 59 2.36 -2.80 -8.74
C ARG A 59 3.28 -1.74 -8.16
N VAL A 60 3.71 -1.95 -6.92
CA VAL A 60 4.69 -1.09 -6.27
C VAL A 60 5.99 -1.02 -7.09
N GLY A 61 6.44 -2.15 -7.65
CA GLY A 61 7.63 -2.19 -8.50
C GLY A 61 7.53 -1.38 -9.80
N ASP A 62 6.31 -1.06 -10.26
CA ASP A 62 6.09 -0.19 -11.43
C ASP A 62 6.02 1.30 -11.05
N ILE A 63 5.89 1.60 -9.75
CA ILE A 63 5.76 2.95 -9.18
C ILE A 63 7.10 3.46 -8.63
N LEU A 64 7.95 2.55 -8.12
CA LEU A 64 9.29 2.83 -7.61
C LEU A 64 10.25 3.39 -8.67
#